data_AF-B5EWE2-F1
#
_entry.id   AF-B5EWE2-F1
#
_cell.length_a   1.000
_cell.length_b   1.000
_cell.length_c   1.000
_cell.angle_alpha   90.00
_cell.angle_beta   90.00
_cell.angle_gamma   90.00
#
_symmetry.space_group_name_H-M   'P 1'
#
loop_
_entity.id
_entity.type
_entity.pdbx_description
1 polymer ?
#
loop_
_entity_poly.entity_id
_entity_poly.type
_entity_poly.pdbx_seq_one_letter_code
_entity_poly.pdbx_strand_id
1 'polypeptide(L)'
;MSDNIKEQKDIVEIEDVKSAAFYFFALLCIFLASLTKFTSSSDSIAIMILRVISYCVLIFLVAGYGARFIEKALLYIKNKEQR
;
A
#
# COMPACT_ATOMS: atom_id res chain seq x y z
N MET A 1 -11.33 28.18 23.75
CA MET A 1 -12.10 27.17 22.99
C MET A 1 -11.24 25.92 22.98
N SER A 2 -11.58 24.90 23.77
CA SER A 2 -10.76 23.68 23.88
C SER A 2 -11.08 22.81 22.68
N ASP A 3 -10.16 22.72 21.73
CA ASP A 3 -10.25 21.80 20.61
C ASP A 3 -10.22 20.37 21.17
N ASN A 4 -11.40 19.79 21.27
CA ASN A 4 -11.59 18.37 21.49
C ASN A 4 -11.07 17.65 20.23
N ILE A 5 -9.75 17.45 20.16
CA ILE A 5 -9.18 16.40 19.33
C ILE A 5 -9.74 15.12 19.93
N LYS A 6 -10.87 14.67 19.39
CA LYS A 6 -11.33 13.30 19.55
C LYS A 6 -10.15 12.45 19.08
N GLU A 7 -9.36 11.94 20.01
CA GLU A 7 -8.65 10.69 19.79
C GLU A 7 -9.73 9.70 19.40
N GLN A 8 -9.95 9.59 18.10
CA GLN A 8 -10.66 8.48 17.51
C GLN A 8 -9.77 7.29 17.88
N LYS A 9 -10.06 6.68 19.03
CA LYS A 9 -9.62 5.33 19.37
C LYS A 9 -10.28 4.44 18.33
N ASP A 10 -9.74 4.48 17.12
CA ASP A 10 -10.06 3.58 16.04
C ASP A 10 -9.56 2.23 16.57
N ILE A 11 -10.51 1.43 17.04
CA ILE A 11 -10.22 0.08 17.51
C ILE A 11 -9.89 -0.69 16.24
N VAL A 12 -8.63 -0.65 15.82
CA VAL A 12 -8.15 -1.36 14.63
C VAL A 12 -8.29 -2.85 14.92
N GLU A 13 -9.28 -3.48 14.30
CA GLU A 13 -9.50 -4.92 14.40
C GLU A 13 -8.47 -5.69 13.57
N ILE A 14 -8.25 -6.97 13.92
CA ILE A 14 -7.34 -7.85 13.17
C ILE A 14 -7.75 -7.95 11.70
N GLU A 15 -9.05 -7.91 11.44
CA GLU A 15 -9.63 -8.00 10.11
C GLU A 15 -9.25 -6.81 9.22
N ASP A 16 -9.15 -5.61 9.81
CA ASP A 16 -8.68 -4.40 9.15
C ASP A 16 -7.21 -4.49 8.73
N VAL A 17 -6.35 -5.06 9.59
CA VAL A 17 -4.94 -5.27 9.30
C VAL A 17 -4.78 -6.34 8.21
N LYS A 18 -5.55 -7.42 8.29
CA LYS A 18 -5.53 -8.52 7.30
C LYS A 18 -5.97 -8.05 5.93
N SER A 19 -7.04 -7.24 5.87
CA SER A 19 -7.52 -6.64 4.61
C SER A 19 -6.46 -5.71 4.01
N ALA A 20 -5.88 -4.82 4.81
CA ALA A 20 -4.80 -3.93 4.35
C ALA A 20 -3.56 -4.71 3.87
N ALA A 21 -3.19 -5.79 4.58
CA ALA A 21 -2.10 -6.69 4.18
C ALA A 21 -2.40 -7.32 2.83
N PHE A 22 -3.61 -7.85 2.63
CA PHE A 22 -4.01 -8.50 1.38
C PHE A 22 -3.93 -7.52 0.20
N TYR A 23 -4.46 -6.30 0.34
CA TYR A 23 -4.37 -5.28 -0.71
C TYR A 23 -2.94 -4.88 -1.02
N PHE A 24 -2.10 -4.70 0.01
CA PHE A 24 -0.69 -4.41 -0.19
C PHE A 24 0.04 -5.56 -0.91
N PHE A 25 -0.14 -6.80 -0.47
CA PHE A 25 0.49 -7.96 -1.09
C PHE A 25 0.00 -8.18 -2.53
N ALA A 26 -1.30 -8.02 -2.79
CA ALA A 26 -1.84 -8.12 -4.15
C ALA A 26 -1.21 -7.07 -5.08
N LEU A 27 -1.14 -5.81 -4.64
CA LEU A 27 -0.49 -4.74 -5.40
C LEU A 27 1.01 -4.99 -5.59
N LEU A 28 1.70 -5.48 -4.57
CA LEU A 28 3.11 -5.84 -4.64
C LEU A 28 3.35 -6.97 -5.65
N CYS A 29 2.52 -8.01 -5.63
CA CYS A 29 2.58 -9.11 -6.60
C CYS A 29 2.34 -8.61 -8.03
N ILE A 30 1.35 -7.74 -8.25
CA ILE A 30 1.09 -7.11 -9.56
C ILE A 30 2.29 -6.29 -10.02
N PHE A 31 2.91 -5.53 -9.11
CA PHE A 31 4.09 -4.74 -9.41
C PHE A 31 5.30 -5.61 -9.81
N LEU A 32 5.58 -6.68 -9.05
CA LEU A 32 6.65 -7.63 -9.36
C LEU A 32 6.40 -8.40 -10.67
N ALA A 33 5.16 -8.84 -10.90
CA ALA A 33 4.78 -9.49 -12.16
C ALA A 33 4.92 -8.53 -13.34
N SER A 34 4.59 -7.26 -13.15
CA SER A 34 4.81 -6.24 -14.16
C SER A 34 6.30 -6.10 -14.47
N LEU A 35 7.16 -5.97 -13.46
CA LEU A 35 8.62 -5.82 -13.62
C LEU A 35 9.25 -6.90 -14.51
N THR A 36 8.80 -8.15 -14.40
CA THR A 36 9.30 -9.24 -15.27
C THR A 36 8.96 -9.07 -16.75
N LYS A 37 7.92 -8.30 -17.09
CA LYS A 37 7.59 -7.93 -18.48
C LYS A 37 8.34 -6.70 -18.97
N PHE A 38 9.03 -5.97 -18.10
CA PHE A 38 9.82 -4.80 -18.47
C PHE A 38 11.10 -5.17 -19.26
N THR A 39 11.68 -6.33 -18.97
CA THR A 39 12.92 -6.82 -19.60
C THR A 39 12.71 -7.42 -21.00
N SER A 40 11.45 -7.62 -21.40
CA SER A 40 11.08 -8.14 -22.71
C SER A 40 10.33 -7.05 -23.49
N SER A 41 11.01 -6.24 -24.29
CA SER A 41 10.36 -5.70 -25.50
C SER A 41 11.25 -4.89 -26.42
N SER A 42 11.11 -5.22 -27.71
CA SER A 42 11.22 -4.35 -28.89
C SER A 42 9.95 -3.49 -29.07
N ASP A 43 9.58 -2.70 -28.06
CA ASP A 43 8.36 -1.87 -28.09
C ASP A 43 8.62 -0.48 -28.71
N SER A 44 7.59 0.13 -29.30
CA SER A 44 7.65 1.50 -29.79
C SER A 44 7.81 2.51 -28.64
N ILE A 45 8.43 3.66 -28.90
CA ILE A 45 8.74 4.72 -27.92
C ILE A 45 7.49 5.14 -27.12
N ALA A 46 6.32 5.20 -27.77
CA ALA A 46 5.06 5.56 -27.09
C ALA A 46 4.64 4.54 -26.02
N ILE A 47 4.83 3.25 -26.28
CA ILE A 47 4.53 2.17 -25.32
C ILE A 47 5.53 2.21 -24.17
N MET A 48 6.80 2.53 -24.44
CA MET A 48 7.82 2.71 -23.42
C MET A 48 7.46 3.84 -22.45
N ILE A 49 7.03 5.00 -22.95
CA ILE A 49 6.60 6.14 -22.11
C ILE A 49 5.37 5.77 -21.28
N LEU A 50 4.34 5.18 -21.90
CA LEU A 50 3.13 4.75 -21.19
C LEU A 50 3.46 3.76 -20.08
N ARG A 51 4.37 2.82 -20.35
CA ARG A 51 4.84 1.84 -19.38
C ARG A 51 5.54 2.52 -18.20
N VAL A 52 6.46 3.46 -18.44
CA VAL A 52 7.13 4.23 -17.36
C VAL A 52 6.12 4.96 -16.48
N ILE A 53 5.14 5.66 -17.07
CA ILE A 53 4.09 6.36 -16.31
C ILE A 53 3.30 5.36 -15.46
N SER A 54 2.92 4.21 -16.03
CA SER A 54 2.21 3.17 -15.30
C SER A 54 3.02 2.62 -14.12
N TYR A 55 4.34 2.46 -14.27
CA TYR A 55 5.20 2.05 -13.16
C TYR A 55 5.28 3.09 -12.06
N CYS A 56 5.41 4.37 -12.42
CA CYS A 56 5.38 5.44 -11.42
C CYS A 56 4.10 5.38 -10.58
N VAL A 57 2.94 5.22 -11.22
CA VAL A 57 1.66 5.08 -10.52
C VAL A 57 1.63 3.85 -9.61
N LEU A 58 2.11 2.70 -10.11
CA LEU A 58 2.17 1.46 -9.31
C LEU A 58 3.09 1.61 -8.08
N ILE A 59 4.24 2.29 -8.22
CA ILE A 59 5.16 2.55 -7.10
C ILE A 59 4.46 3.40 -6.02
N PHE A 60 3.76 4.47 -6.42
CA PHE A 60 3.02 5.30 -5.47
C PHE A 60 1.88 4.53 -4.79
N LEU A 61 1.17 3.67 -5.52
CA LEU A 61 0.13 2.82 -4.94
C LEU A 61 0.73 1.83 -3.92
N VAL A 62 1.78 1.10 -4.29
CA VAL A 62 2.43 0.16 -3.37
C VAL A 62 2.95 0.88 -2.12
N ALA A 63 3.59 2.05 -2.28
CA ALA A 63 4.07 2.84 -1.15
C ALA A 63 2.92 3.34 -0.26
N GLY A 64 1.83 3.85 -0.84
CA GLY A 64 0.67 4.35 -0.09
C GLY A 64 -0.08 3.27 0.66
N TYR A 65 -0.36 2.12 0.01
CA TYR A 65 -0.98 0.98 0.67
C TYR A 65 -0.05 0.30 1.68
N GLY A 66 1.26 0.30 1.42
CA GLY A 66 2.27 -0.20 2.36
C GLY A 66 2.35 0.64 3.63
N ALA A 67 2.34 1.97 3.51
CA ALA A 67 2.31 2.88 4.66
C ALA A 67 1.06 2.66 5.51
N ARG A 68 -0.12 2.55 4.88
CA ARG A 68 -1.38 2.24 5.59
C ARG A 68 -1.37 0.88 6.27
N PHE A 69 -0.77 -0.13 5.64
CA PHE A 69 -0.61 -1.45 6.25
C PHE A 69 0.27 -1.38 7.50
N ILE A 70 1.42 -0.72 7.41
CA ILE A 70 2.35 -0.53 8.53
C ILE A 70 1.67 0.25 9.66
N GLU A 71 0.93 1.31 9.35
CA GLU A 71 0.18 2.12 10.30
C GLU A 71 -0.86 1.28 11.05
N LYS A 72 -1.71 0.54 10.33
CA LYS A 72 -2.70 -0.35 10.95
C LYS A 72 -2.05 -1.46 11.78
N ALA A 73 -0.93 -2.01 11.33
CA ALA A 73 -0.19 -3.03 12.09
C ALA A 73 0.42 -2.47 13.39
N LEU A 74 1.01 -1.27 13.35
CA LEU A 74 1.54 -0.57 14.52
C LEU A 74 0.44 -0.24 15.53
N LEU A 75 -0.70 0.26 15.06
CA LEU A 75 -1.86 0.54 15.91
C LEU A 75 -2.41 -0.72 16.57
N TYR A 76 -2.46 -1.83 15.83
CA TYR A 76 -2.87 -3.13 16.39
C TYR A 76 -1.93 -3.62 17.50
N ILE A 77 -0.61 -3.55 17.29
CA ILE A 77 0.39 -3.94 18.31
C ILE A 77 0.26 -3.04 19.56
N LYS A 78 0.15 -1.72 19.36
CA LYS A 78 -0.03 -0.76 20.45
C LYS A 78 -1.30 -1.03 21.27
N ASN A 79 -2.43 -1.33 20.62
CA ASN A 79 -3.67 -1.66 21.30
C ASN A 79 -3.61 -3.00 22.05
N LYS A 80 -2.79 -3.95 21.58
CA LYS A 80 -2.60 -5.25 22.24
C LYS A 80 -1.73 -5.13 23.50
N GLU A 81 -0.74 -4.24 23.52
CA GLU A 81 0.16 -4.02 24.66
C GLU A 81 -0.51 -3.25 25.81
N GLN A 82 -1.55 -2.47 25.51
CA GLN A 82 -2.34 -1.72 26.50
C GLN A 82 -3.45 -2.56 27.18
N ARG A 83 -3.56 -3.86 26.88
CA ARG A 83 -4.57 -4.78 27.42
C ARG A 83 -3.92 -5.83 28.31
#